data_AF-W0BHF4-F1
#
_entry.id   AF-W0BHF4-F1
#
_cell.length_a   1.000
_cell.length_b   1.000
_cell.length_c   1.000
_cell.angle_alpha   90.00
_cell.angle_beta   90.00
_cell.angle_gamma   90.00
#
_symmetry.space_group_name_H-M   'P 1'
#
loop_
_entity.id
_entity.type
_entity.pdbx_description
1 polymer ?
#
loop_
_entity_poly.entity_id
_entity_poly.type
_entity_poly.pdbx_seq_one_letter_code
_entity_poly.pdbx_strand_id
1 'polypeptide(L)'
;MNAHQCAYRGRIFYFKDSSTFNTIPSSKGVDKSFHEHSYCYLEDGILIVDDQGKISGVGQYADMKKDLEGINVVNYKGKLITPGFIDTHNHATQSAVVAAYGEKLLEWLNNYVFPAESHYKDDDHARTDLNFLLIKC
;
A
#
# COMPACT_ATOMS: atom_id res chain seq x y z
N MET A 1 4.12 -18.10 -25.41
CA MET A 1 5.02 -17.98 -24.25
C MET A 1 4.56 -16.74 -23.51
N ASN A 2 3.87 -16.89 -22.38
CA ASN A 2 3.26 -15.75 -21.70
C ASN A 2 4.36 -14.88 -21.09
N ALA A 3 4.35 -13.60 -21.47
CA ALA A 3 5.21 -12.57 -20.95
C ALA A 3 5.07 -12.50 -19.42
N HIS A 4 6.22 -12.53 -18.72
CA HIS A 4 6.51 -12.12 -17.35
C HIS A 4 5.37 -11.91 -16.34
N GLN A 5 4.37 -12.78 -16.28
CA GLN A 5 3.38 -12.76 -15.20
C GLN A 5 4.07 -13.17 -13.90
N CYS A 6 3.74 -12.47 -12.80
CA CYS A 6 4.20 -12.82 -11.47
C CYS A 6 3.00 -13.04 -10.55
N ALA A 7 3.15 -13.96 -9.62
CA ALA A 7 2.13 -14.25 -8.63
C ALA A 7 2.69 -14.11 -7.22
N TYR A 8 1.91 -13.56 -6.31
CA TYR A 8 2.29 -13.33 -4.92
C TYR A 8 1.36 -14.11 -3.99
N ARG A 9 1.93 -15.06 -3.25
CA ARG A 9 1.17 -15.91 -2.32
C ARG A 9 1.34 -15.42 -0.90
N GLY A 10 0.24 -15.28 -0.15
CA GLY A 10 0.28 -14.88 1.24
C GLY A 10 -1.13 -14.71 1.81
N ARG A 11 -1.24 -14.15 3.02
CA ARG A 11 -2.53 -13.67 3.50
C ARG A 11 -2.86 -12.39 2.74
N ILE A 12 -4.08 -12.25 2.22
CA ILE A 12 -4.52 -11.08 1.44
C ILE A 12 -5.72 -10.45 2.12
N PHE A 13 -5.70 -9.13 2.28
CA PHE A 13 -6.82 -8.36 2.82
C PHE A 13 -7.07 -7.10 1.98
N TYR A 14 -8.32 -6.87 1.56
CA TYR A 14 -8.72 -5.65 0.85
C TYR A 14 -10.20 -5.35 1.06
N PHE A 15 -10.59 -4.09 0.82
CA PHE A 15 -11.99 -3.68 0.82
C PHE A 15 -12.60 -3.84 -0.58
N LYS A 16 -13.82 -4.37 -0.65
CA LYS A 16 -14.65 -4.47 -1.86
C LYS A 16 -15.59 -3.28 -2.01
N ASP A 17 -15.92 -2.60 -0.92
CA ASP A 17 -16.83 -1.45 -0.88
C ASP A 17 -16.47 -0.52 0.30
N SER A 18 -17.17 0.61 0.39
CA SER A 18 -17.10 1.57 1.48
C SER A 18 -17.32 0.89 2.83
N SER A 19 -16.32 1.03 3.69
CA SER A 19 -16.35 0.51 5.04
C SER A 19 -16.57 1.63 6.03
N THR A 20 -17.76 1.68 6.61
CA THR A 20 -18.14 2.59 7.69
C THR A 20 -18.20 1.82 9.01
N PHE A 21 -18.25 2.53 10.14
CA PHE A 21 -18.49 1.88 11.44
C PHE A 21 -19.78 1.04 11.48
N ASN A 22 -20.74 1.30 10.59
CA ASN A 22 -21.99 0.55 10.48
C ASN A 22 -21.86 -0.73 9.65
N THR A 23 -20.82 -0.86 8.82
CA THR A 23 -20.65 -1.97 7.86
C THR A 23 -19.45 -2.86 8.20
N ILE A 24 -18.74 -2.56 9.30
CA ILE A 24 -17.63 -3.38 9.82
C ILE A 24 -18.19 -4.33 10.88
N PRO A 25 -17.88 -5.64 10.85
CA PRO A 25 -18.31 -6.58 11.87
C PRO A 25 -17.83 -6.16 13.26
N SER A 26 -18.77 -5.99 14.19
CA SER A 26 -18.51 -5.54 15.57
C SER A 26 -18.19 -6.67 16.55
N SER A 27 -18.23 -7.94 16.10
CA SER A 27 -17.93 -9.10 16.94
C SER A 27 -16.75 -9.91 16.41
N LYS A 28 -15.92 -10.42 17.34
CA LYS A 28 -14.79 -11.33 17.07
C LYS A 28 -15.22 -12.74 16.63
N GLY A 29 -16.49 -12.95 16.28
CA GLY A 29 -16.93 -14.22 15.72
C GLY A 29 -16.12 -14.49 14.46
N VAL A 30 -15.37 -15.59 14.45
CA VAL A 30 -14.60 -16.00 13.28
C VAL A 30 -15.60 -16.29 12.18
N ASP A 31 -15.80 -15.33 11.29
CA ASP A 31 -16.58 -15.54 10.10
C ASP A 31 -15.79 -16.47 9.18
N LYS A 32 -16.23 -17.73 9.14
CA LYS A 32 -15.66 -18.79 8.30
C LYS A 32 -16.32 -18.82 6.91
N SER A 33 -17.18 -17.86 6.59
CA SER A 33 -17.94 -17.81 5.35
C SER A 33 -17.63 -16.55 4.54
N PHE A 34 -17.75 -16.63 3.21
CA PHE A 34 -17.81 -15.44 2.35
C PHE A 34 -19.12 -14.71 2.63
N HIS A 35 -19.21 -13.93 3.71
CA HIS A 35 -20.27 -12.93 3.81
C HIS A 35 -20.02 -11.84 2.75
N GLU A 36 -21.10 -11.19 2.28
CA GLU A 36 -21.05 -9.92 1.53
C GLU A 36 -20.57 -8.78 2.44
N HIS A 37 -19.41 -8.96 3.07
CA HIS A 37 -18.77 -7.87 3.75
C HIS A 37 -18.20 -6.90 2.73
N SER A 38 -18.09 -5.65 3.15
CA SER A 38 -17.34 -4.60 2.46
C SER A 38 -15.84 -4.92 2.35
N TYR A 39 -15.35 -6.07 2.87
CA TYR A 39 -13.98 -6.52 2.78
C TYR A 39 -13.85 -7.99 2.34
N CYS A 40 -12.63 -8.37 1.95
CA CYS A 40 -12.20 -9.72 1.63
C CYS A 40 -10.95 -10.05 2.45
N TYR A 41 -10.91 -11.25 3.02
CA TYR A 41 -9.74 -11.82 3.68
C TYR A 41 -9.48 -13.23 3.15
N LEU A 42 -8.28 -13.48 2.67
CA LEU A 42 -7.82 -14.77 2.17
C LEU A 42 -6.65 -15.24 3.04
N GLU A 43 -6.81 -16.35 3.75
CA GLU A 43 -5.76 -16.87 4.64
C GLU A 43 -4.57 -17.46 3.87
N ASP A 44 -4.83 -18.10 2.73
CA ASP A 44 -3.82 -18.61 1.79
C ASP A 44 -4.17 -18.12 0.37
N GLY A 45 -4.09 -16.81 0.17
CA GLY A 45 -4.43 -16.16 -1.08
C GLY A 45 -3.29 -16.12 -2.10
N ILE A 46 -3.66 -15.91 -3.36
CA ILE A 46 -2.76 -15.64 -4.48
C ILE A 46 -3.22 -14.37 -5.20
N LEU A 47 -2.27 -13.50 -5.54
CA LEU A 47 -2.46 -12.31 -6.38
C LEU A 47 -1.63 -12.48 -7.65
N ILE A 48 -2.25 -12.48 -8.82
CA ILE A 48 -1.59 -12.59 -10.11
C ILE A 48 -1.54 -11.19 -10.74
N VAL A 49 -0.34 -10.79 -11.17
CA VAL A 49 -0.08 -9.52 -11.82
C VAL A 49 0.48 -9.79 -13.21
N ASP A 50 -0.09 -9.12 -14.21
CA ASP A 50 0.38 -9.20 -15.59
C ASP A 50 1.65 -8.36 -15.84
N ASP A 51 2.17 -8.45 -17.06
CA ASP A 51 3.37 -7.74 -17.49
C ASP A 51 3.18 -6.21 -17.56
N GLN A 52 1.93 -5.71 -17.52
CA GLN A 52 1.60 -4.29 -17.44
C GLN A 52 1.45 -3.80 -15.99
N GLY A 53 1.67 -4.67 -15.01
CA GLY A 53 1.51 -4.35 -13.59
C GLY A 53 0.05 -4.26 -13.15
N LYS A 54 -0.89 -4.85 -13.90
CA LYS A 54 -2.31 -4.91 -13.53
C LYS A 54 -2.64 -6.25 -12.88
N ILE A 55 -3.60 -6.22 -11.97
CA ILE A 55 -4.10 -7.43 -11.32
C ILE A 55 -4.92 -8.20 -12.35
N SER A 56 -4.47 -9.40 -12.71
CA SER A 56 -5.19 -10.31 -13.61
C SER A 56 -6.02 -11.36 -12.85
N GLY A 57 -5.72 -11.58 -11.57
CA GLY A 57 -6.50 -12.49 -10.73
C GLY A 57 -6.17 -12.37 -9.25
N VAL A 58 -7.16 -12.62 -8.39
CA VAL A 58 -7.00 -12.70 -6.94
C VAL A 58 -7.97 -13.73 -6.37
N GLY A 59 -7.51 -14.59 -5.47
CA GLY A 59 -8.36 -15.64 -4.91
C GLY A 59 -7.60 -16.60 -3.98
N GLN A 60 -8.27 -17.66 -3.54
CA GLN A 60 -7.62 -18.70 -2.75
C GLN A 60 -6.60 -19.44 -3.61
N TYR A 61 -5.39 -19.66 -3.06
CA TYR A 61 -4.32 -20.36 -3.75
C TYR A 61 -4.75 -21.77 -4.20
N ALA A 62 -5.56 -22.46 -3.39
CA ALA A 62 -6.04 -23.80 -3.69
C ALA A 62 -6.89 -23.86 -4.98
N ASP A 63 -7.70 -22.82 -5.23
CA ASP A 63 -8.66 -22.77 -6.32
C ASP A 63 -8.01 -22.35 -7.65
N MET A 64 -6.96 -21.54 -7.57
CA MET A 64 -6.30 -20.95 -8.74
C MET A 64 -5.02 -21.68 -9.18
N LYS A 65 -4.72 -22.88 -8.64
CA LYS A 65 -3.47 -23.60 -8.95
C LYS A 65 -3.23 -23.81 -10.45
N LYS A 66 -4.30 -24.03 -11.22
CA LYS A 66 -4.22 -24.26 -12.67
C LYS A 66 -3.77 -23.00 -13.42
N ASP A 67 -4.15 -21.82 -12.92
CA ASP A 67 -3.81 -20.54 -13.53
C ASP A 67 -2.35 -20.14 -13.27
N LEU A 68 -1.63 -20.90 -12.43
CA LEU A 68 -0.23 -20.64 -12.05
C LEU A 68 0.79 -21.47 -12.85
N GLU A 69 0.35 -22.30 -13.80
CA GLU A 69 1.25 -23.10 -14.62
C GLU A 69 2.21 -22.21 -15.42
N GLY A 70 3.51 -22.31 -15.10
CA GLY A 70 4.55 -21.50 -15.73
C GLY A 70 4.69 -20.06 -15.18
N ILE A 71 3.93 -19.69 -14.15
CA ILE A 71 4.03 -18.38 -13.48
C ILE A 71 5.00 -18.49 -12.30
N ASN A 72 5.88 -17.50 -12.15
CA ASN A 72 6.75 -17.42 -10.97
C ASN A 72 5.93 -16.98 -9.74
N VAL A 73 5.91 -17.81 -8.70
CA VAL A 73 5.20 -17.53 -7.45
C VAL A 73 6.19 -17.06 -6.37
N VAL A 74 6.06 -15.80 -5.97
CA VAL A 74 6.77 -15.22 -4.82
C VAL A 74 5.98 -15.49 -3.54
N ASN A 75 6.65 -16.03 -2.53
CA ASN A 75 6.00 -16.49 -1.31
C ASN A 75 6.20 -15.51 -0.14
N TYR A 76 5.10 -14.91 0.33
CA TYR A 76 5.01 -14.03 1.48
C TYR A 76 4.25 -14.65 2.66
N LYS A 77 4.34 -15.99 2.83
CA LYS A 77 3.79 -16.67 4.03
C LYS A 77 4.22 -15.97 5.32
N GLY A 78 3.27 -15.82 6.24
CA GLY A 78 3.47 -15.10 7.49
C GLY A 78 3.39 -13.57 7.37
N LYS A 79 3.32 -13.00 6.16
CA LYS A 79 3.00 -11.58 5.95
C LYS A 79 1.50 -11.39 5.68
N LEU A 80 1.08 -10.13 5.59
CA LEU A 80 -0.24 -9.70 5.12
C LEU A 80 -0.02 -8.78 3.92
N ILE A 81 -0.65 -9.12 2.79
CA ILE A 81 -0.67 -8.34 1.56
C ILE A 81 -1.94 -7.49 1.57
N THR A 82 -1.79 -6.20 1.36
CA THR A 82 -2.89 -5.22 1.28
C THR A 82 -2.72 -4.35 0.04
N PRO A 83 -3.75 -3.62 -0.40
CA PRO A 83 -3.56 -2.49 -1.28
C PRO A 83 -2.53 -1.51 -0.72
N GLY A 84 -1.84 -0.80 -1.62
CA GLY A 84 -0.99 0.31 -1.23
C GLY A 84 -1.82 1.39 -0.53
N PHE A 85 -1.26 2.01 0.51
CA PHE A 85 -1.93 3.12 1.18
C PHE A 85 -1.97 4.34 0.27
N ILE A 86 -3.07 5.09 0.36
CA ILE A 86 -3.28 6.35 -0.36
C ILE A 86 -3.05 7.47 0.64
N ASP A 87 -1.96 8.20 0.46
CA ASP A 87 -1.71 9.45 1.18
C ASP A 87 -2.33 10.60 0.38
N THR A 88 -3.38 11.21 0.94
CA THR A 88 -4.13 12.29 0.27
C THR A 88 -3.53 13.67 0.53
N HIS A 89 -2.59 13.80 1.45
CA HIS A 89 -2.03 15.10 1.83
C HIS A 89 -0.63 14.95 2.42
N ASN A 90 0.36 15.29 1.59
CA ASN A 90 1.76 15.34 1.99
C ASN A 90 2.42 16.60 1.44
N HIS A 91 3.30 17.19 2.24
CA HIS A 91 4.22 18.24 1.82
C HIS A 91 5.61 17.63 1.69
N ALA A 92 5.94 17.14 0.49
CA ALA A 92 7.21 16.45 0.24
C ALA A 92 8.43 17.27 0.68
N THR A 93 8.38 18.60 0.49
CA THR A 93 9.43 19.55 0.85
C THR A 93 9.58 19.81 2.35
N GLN A 94 8.71 19.24 3.18
CA GLN A 94 8.69 19.43 4.64
C GLN A 94 9.16 18.18 5.40
N SER A 95 9.64 17.17 4.70
CA SER A 95 10.10 15.89 5.26
C SER A 95 11.17 16.08 6.36
N ALA A 96 12.09 17.03 6.17
CA ALA A 96 13.17 17.34 7.11
C ALA A 96 12.71 18.05 8.41
N VAL A 97 11.49 18.59 8.45
CA VAL A 97 10.95 19.37 9.59
C VAL A 97 9.78 18.67 10.29
N VAL A 98 9.56 17.39 9.99
CA VAL A 98 8.62 16.55 10.71
C VAL A 98 8.99 16.52 12.19
N ALA A 99 8.00 16.76 13.06
CA ALA A 99 8.16 16.83 14.52
C ALA A 99 9.04 17.99 15.05
N ALA A 100 9.11 19.11 14.33
CA ALA A 100 9.59 20.36 14.91
C ALA A 100 8.78 20.75 16.16
N TYR A 101 9.41 21.47 17.09
CA TYR A 101 8.89 21.74 18.43
C TYR A 101 7.51 22.40 18.42
N GLY A 102 6.69 22.12 19.44
CA GLY A 102 5.25 22.42 19.52
C GLY A 102 4.88 23.91 19.52
N GLU A 103 5.05 24.55 18.37
CA GLU A 103 4.65 25.93 18.08
C GLU A 103 3.26 25.98 17.43
N LYS A 104 2.61 27.15 17.47
CA LYS A 104 1.36 27.36 16.71
C LYS A 104 1.66 27.35 15.22
N LEU A 105 0.66 27.02 14.40
CA LEU A 105 0.81 26.86 12.94
C LEU A 105 1.65 27.97 12.28
N LEU A 106 1.34 29.24 12.53
CA LEU A 106 2.05 30.35 11.90
C LEU A 106 3.49 30.51 12.38
N GLU A 107 3.76 30.24 13.65
CA GLU A 107 5.12 30.28 14.20
C GLU A 107 5.93 29.12 13.61
N TRP A 108 5.35 27.91 13.57
CA TRP A 108 5.96 26.74 12.94
C TRP A 108 6.29 26.96 11.46
N LEU A 109 5.37 27.58 10.71
CA LEU A 109 5.58 27.90 9.30
C LEU A 109 6.78 28.83 9.11
N ASN A 110 6.86 29.91 9.89
CA ASN A 110 7.93 30.89 9.76
C ASN A 110 9.28 30.37 10.25
N ASN A 111 9.30 29.61 11.34
CA ASN A 111 10.53 29.21 12.01
C ASN A 111 11.15 27.93 11.44
N TYR A 112 10.35 27.03 10.84
CA TYR A 112 10.84 25.73 10.35
C TYR A 112 10.50 25.49 8.89
N VAL A 113 9.24 25.68 8.48
CA VAL A 113 8.80 25.29 7.14
C VAL A 113 9.42 26.15 6.04
N PHE A 114 9.22 27.47 6.07
CA PHE A 114 9.73 28.33 5.00
C PHE A 114 11.26 28.29 4.88
N PRO A 115 12.04 28.26 5.97
CA PRO A 115 13.48 28.04 5.89
C PRO A 115 13.84 26.70 5.23
N ALA A 116 13.18 25.60 5.59
CA ALA A 116 13.44 24.28 5.01
C ALA A 116 13.08 24.21 3.52
N GLU A 117 11.90 24.72 3.13
CA GLU A 117 11.47 24.77 1.74
C GLU A 117 12.41 25.63 0.88
N SER A 118 13.05 26.66 1.45
CA SER A 118 13.98 27.51 0.70
C SER A 118 15.23 26.77 0.17
N HIS A 119 15.61 25.64 0.80
CA HIS A 119 16.74 24.82 0.35
C HIS A 119 16.44 24.06 -0.94
N TYR A 120 15.16 23.86 -1.29
CA TYR A 120 14.73 23.19 -2.51
C TYR A 120 14.94 24.02 -3.79
N LYS A 121 15.48 25.24 -3.67
CA LYS A 121 16.03 25.98 -4.82
C LYS A 121 17.26 25.30 -5.44
N ASP A 122 17.90 24.38 -4.69
CA ASP A 122 19.02 23.57 -5.14
C ASP A 122 18.51 22.19 -5.58
N ASP A 123 18.65 21.91 -6.87
CA ASP A 123 18.22 20.66 -7.50
C ASP A 123 18.92 19.43 -6.90
N ASP A 124 20.18 19.52 -6.49
CA ASP A 124 20.91 18.39 -5.92
C ASP A 124 20.42 18.07 -4.51
N HIS A 125 20.13 19.12 -3.72
CA HIS A 125 19.48 18.99 -2.43
C HIS A 125 18.09 18.34 -2.59
N ALA A 126 17.26 18.87 -3.49
CA ALA A 126 15.90 18.36 -3.73
C ALA A 126 15.92 16.89 -4.19
N ARG A 127 16.80 16.51 -5.11
CA ARG A 127 16.94 15.12 -5.57
C ARG A 127 17.34 14.19 -4.44
N THR A 128 18.30 14.60 -3.62
CA THR A 128 18.80 13.79 -2.51
C THR A 128 17.71 13.59 -1.47
N ASP A 129 17.05 14.67 -1.06
CA ASP A 129 16.05 14.65 0.02
C ASP A 129 14.76 13.92 -0.40
N LEU A 130 14.32 14.04 -1.65
CA LEU A 130 13.08 13.39 -2.12
C LEU A 130 13.28 11.95 -2.62
N ASN A 131 14.50 11.43 -2.66
CA ASN A 131 14.76 10.11 -3.23
C ASN A 131 13.99 8.99 -2.50
N PHE A 132 13.69 9.16 -1.21
CA PHE A 132 12.90 8.18 -0.46
C PHE A 132 11.43 8.09 -0.91
N LEU A 133 10.88 9.12 -1.59
CA LEU A 133 9.54 9.07 -2.18
C LEU A 133 9.54 8.31 -3.51
N LEU A 134 10.71 8.20 -4.15
CA LEU A 134 10.90 7.57 -5.44
C LEU A 134 11.27 6.09 -5.30
N ILE A 135 10.82 5.41 -4.23
CA ILE A 135 11.01 3.95 -4.08
C ILE A 135 10.56 3.30 -5.38
N LYS A 136 11.54 2.83 -6.15
CA LYS A 136 11.30 2.02 -7.34
C LYS A 136 10.73 0.71 -6.82
N CYS A 137 9.42 0.55 -6.94
CA CYS A 137 8.82 -0.78 -7.03
C CYS A 137 9.47 -1.56 -8.18
#